data_AF-A0A523HQU2-F1
#
_entry.id   AF-A0A523HQU2-F1
#
_cell.length_a   1.000
_cell.length_b   1.000
_cell.length_c   1.000
_cell.angle_alpha   90.00
_cell.angle_beta   90.00
_cell.angle_gamma   90.00
#
_symmetry.space_group_name_H-M   'P 1'
#
loop_
_entity.id
_entity.type
_entity.pdbx_description
1 polymer ?
#
loop_
_entity_poly.entity_id
_entity_poly.type
_entity_poly.pdbx_seq_one_letter_code
_entity_poly.pdbx_strand_id
1 'polypeptide(L)'
;MSEEGRKPRFEESGYSGSGADEQNIRKLISGVEERLHESIKAESLEGLNSFERKMVHRHFDHNPDFETRTYRNGDKFTLSIYPVENIKKFAKDKSQELLDTGTETCDLPPMGSYERYIVHAAVQDISGVETASQGEGSERHVQISSKKRFGRGLKKIVKRIKLF
;
A
#
# COMPACT_ATOMS: atom_id res chain seq x y z
N MET A 1 17.57 -32.10 -32.10
CA MET A 1 16.10 -32.27 -32.20
C MET A 1 15.65 -32.81 -30.85
N SER A 2 15.09 -31.96 -30.00
CA SER A 2 14.60 -32.32 -28.67
C SER A 2 13.33 -31.54 -28.41
N GLU A 3 12.30 -32.26 -28.01
CA GLU A 3 10.90 -31.87 -27.97
C GLU A 3 10.61 -30.80 -26.91
N GLU A 4 10.02 -29.68 -27.33
CA GLU A 4 9.42 -28.71 -26.43
C GLU A 4 8.07 -29.23 -25.93
N GLY A 5 7.99 -29.49 -24.63
CA GLY A 5 6.75 -29.81 -23.94
C GLY A 5 5.75 -28.66 -24.06
N ARG A 6 4.66 -28.88 -24.81
CA ARG A 6 3.49 -28.00 -24.85
C ARG A 6 2.87 -27.92 -23.45
N LYS A 7 2.91 -26.73 -22.85
CA LYS A 7 2.10 -26.39 -21.67
C LYS A 7 0.60 -26.57 -22.03
N PRO A 8 -0.24 -27.13 -21.14
CA PRO A 8 -1.66 -27.24 -21.39
C PRO A 8 -2.27 -25.84 -21.52
N ARG A 9 -2.97 -25.64 -22.64
CA ARG A 9 -3.74 -24.44 -22.93
C ARG A 9 -4.95 -24.48 -21.99
N PHE A 10 -4.98 -23.64 -20.96
CA PHE A 10 -6.15 -23.50 -20.09
C PHE A 10 -7.34 -23.11 -20.98
N GLU A 11 -8.36 -23.99 -21.04
CA GLU A 11 -9.62 -23.68 -21.69
C GLU A 11 -10.25 -22.49 -20.96
N GLU A 12 -10.36 -21.35 -21.63
CA GLU A 12 -11.19 -20.25 -21.18
C GLU A 12 -12.64 -20.72 -21.26
N SER A 13 -13.19 -21.25 -20.16
CA SER A 13 -14.63 -21.48 -20.06
C SER A 13 -15.30 -20.11 -20.14
N GLY A 14 -15.96 -19.82 -21.27
CA GLY A 14 -16.67 -18.57 -21.49
C GLY A 14 -17.72 -18.36 -20.40
N TYR A 15 -17.47 -17.39 -19.51
CA TYR A 15 -18.44 -16.98 -18.51
C TYR A 15 -19.59 -16.24 -19.21
N SER A 16 -20.77 -16.86 -19.27
CA SER A 16 -22.00 -16.22 -19.72
C SER A 16 -22.65 -15.48 -18.54
N GLY A 17 -22.02 -14.38 -18.10
CA GLY A 17 -22.61 -13.53 -17.06
C GLY A 17 -23.92 -12.92 -17.54
N SER A 18 -24.94 -12.92 -16.68
CA SER A 18 -26.18 -12.20 -16.97
C SER A 18 -25.95 -10.69 -16.86
N GLY A 19 -26.73 -9.87 -17.57
CA GLY A 19 -26.65 -8.41 -17.43
C GLY A 19 -26.90 -7.90 -16.00
N ALA A 20 -27.61 -8.69 -15.18
CA ALA A 20 -27.81 -8.40 -13.76
C ALA A 20 -26.52 -8.57 -12.94
N ASP A 21 -25.70 -9.58 -13.24
CA ASP A 21 -24.42 -9.81 -12.58
C ASP A 21 -23.45 -8.67 -12.86
N GLU A 22 -23.43 -8.17 -14.10
CA GLU A 22 -22.62 -7.02 -14.48
C GLU A 22 -23.06 -5.73 -13.75
N GLN A 23 -24.36 -5.55 -13.56
CA GLN A 23 -24.86 -4.40 -12.81
C GLN A 23 -24.50 -4.49 -11.32
N ASN A 24 -24.56 -5.69 -10.74
CA ASN A 24 -24.21 -5.92 -9.34
C ASN A 24 -22.73 -5.64 -9.07
N ILE A 25 -21.82 -6.12 -9.95
CA ILE A 25 -20.40 -5.85 -9.80
C ILE A 25 -20.07 -4.36 -9.98
N ARG A 26 -20.76 -3.64 -10.87
CA ARG A 26 -20.59 -2.19 -11.01
C ARG A 26 -20.99 -1.43 -9.73
N LYS A 27 -22.09 -1.83 -9.09
CA LYS A 27 -22.50 -1.26 -7.78
C LYS A 27 -21.48 -1.56 -6.69
N LEU A 28 -20.93 -2.77 -6.67
CA LEU A 28 -19.87 -3.15 -5.74
C LEU A 28 -18.64 -2.24 -5.92
N ILE A 29 -18.19 -2.08 -7.15
CA ILE A 29 -17.04 -1.22 -7.50
C ILE A 29 -17.26 0.21 -7.02
N SER A 30 -18.42 0.80 -7.33
CA SER A 30 -18.80 2.14 -6.90
C SER A 30 -18.74 2.30 -5.37
N GLY A 31 -19.28 1.33 -4.63
CA GLY A 31 -19.27 1.37 -3.17
C GLY A 31 -17.87 1.18 -2.58
N VAL A 32 -16.98 0.43 -3.25
CA VAL A 32 -15.58 0.28 -2.81
C VAL A 32 -14.81 1.57 -3.05
N GLU A 33 -15.00 2.21 -4.20
CA GLU A 33 -14.36 3.49 -4.54
C GLU A 33 -14.73 4.58 -3.53
N GLU A 34 -16.00 4.67 -3.13
CA GLU A 34 -16.45 5.61 -2.10
C GLU A 34 -15.76 5.40 -0.76
N ARG A 35 -15.58 4.15 -0.32
CA ARG A 35 -14.85 3.83 0.92
C ARG A 35 -13.36 4.14 0.84
N LEU A 36 -12.77 3.98 -0.35
CA LEU A 36 -11.34 4.21 -0.56
C LEU A 36 -10.97 5.69 -0.70
N HIS A 37 -11.91 6.55 -1.09
CA HIS A 37 -11.66 7.96 -1.42
C HIS A 37 -10.82 8.70 -0.37
N GLU A 38 -11.11 8.51 0.92
CA GLU A 38 -10.36 9.14 2.02
C GLU A 38 -9.59 8.14 2.90
N SER A 39 -9.68 6.84 2.57
CA SER A 39 -9.04 5.79 3.35
C SER A 39 -7.56 5.67 3.02
N ILE A 40 -6.78 5.31 4.03
CA ILE A 40 -5.38 4.85 3.89
C ILE A 40 -5.28 3.31 3.94
N LYS A 41 -6.40 2.62 4.11
CA LYS A 41 -6.47 1.16 4.19
C LYS A 41 -6.97 0.56 2.89
N ALA A 42 -6.34 -0.54 2.50
CA ALA A 42 -6.79 -1.35 1.38
C ALA A 42 -8.15 -2.01 1.65
N GLU A 43 -8.95 -2.14 0.58
CA GLU A 43 -10.20 -2.90 0.58
C GLU A 43 -9.94 -4.25 -0.10
N SER A 44 -10.40 -5.35 0.51
CA SER A 44 -10.20 -6.70 -0.02
C SER A 44 -11.53 -7.36 -0.35
N LEU A 45 -11.64 -7.88 -1.56
CA LEU A 45 -12.79 -8.55 -2.11
C LEU A 45 -12.49 -10.05 -2.27
N GLU A 46 -13.32 -10.88 -1.67
CA GLU A 46 -13.24 -12.34 -1.76
C GLU A 46 -14.43 -12.90 -2.56
N GLY A 47 -14.30 -14.13 -3.04
CA GLY A 47 -15.39 -14.84 -3.71
C GLY A 47 -15.71 -14.37 -5.13
N LEU A 48 -14.97 -13.40 -5.66
CA LEU A 48 -15.11 -12.95 -7.04
C LEU A 48 -14.62 -14.02 -8.02
N ASN A 49 -15.37 -14.24 -9.09
CA ASN A 49 -14.94 -15.08 -10.20
C ASN A 49 -13.92 -14.35 -11.11
N SER A 50 -13.37 -15.06 -12.11
CA SER A 50 -12.33 -14.49 -12.98
C SER A 50 -12.80 -13.28 -13.80
N PHE A 51 -14.06 -13.25 -14.22
CA PHE A 51 -14.64 -12.14 -14.96
C PHE A 51 -14.85 -10.90 -14.07
N GLU A 52 -15.42 -11.10 -12.88
CA GLU A 52 -15.63 -10.03 -11.91
C GLU A 52 -14.31 -9.39 -11.46
N ARG A 53 -13.27 -10.21 -11.17
CA ARG A 53 -11.93 -9.68 -10.86
C ARG A 53 -11.37 -8.85 -12.01
N LYS A 54 -11.53 -9.30 -13.25
CA LYS A 54 -11.10 -8.56 -14.45
C LYS A 54 -11.83 -7.22 -14.58
N MET A 55 -13.11 -7.16 -14.22
CA MET A 55 -13.86 -5.90 -14.21
C MET A 55 -13.33 -4.93 -13.15
N VAL A 56 -13.07 -5.42 -11.93
CA VAL A 56 -12.51 -4.59 -10.85
C VAL A 56 -11.14 -4.05 -11.26
N HIS A 57 -10.23 -4.91 -11.74
CA HIS A 57 -8.91 -4.48 -12.26
C HIS A 57 -9.08 -3.37 -13.30
N ARG A 58 -9.87 -3.62 -14.36
CA ARG A 58 -10.08 -2.64 -15.43
C ARG A 58 -10.59 -1.28 -14.94
N HIS A 59 -11.48 -1.26 -13.94
CA HIS A 59 -12.01 -0.01 -13.40
C HIS A 59 -10.91 0.83 -12.75
N PHE A 60 -10.08 0.22 -11.91
CA PHE A 60 -9.06 0.93 -11.14
C PHE A 60 -7.73 1.14 -11.90
N ASP A 61 -7.39 0.28 -12.88
CA ASP A 61 -6.09 0.32 -13.57
C ASP A 61 -5.82 1.62 -14.35
N HIS A 62 -6.87 2.40 -14.68
CA HIS A 62 -6.73 3.69 -15.38
C HIS A 62 -6.48 4.86 -14.43
N ASN A 63 -6.66 4.66 -13.12
CA ASN A 63 -6.48 5.70 -12.12
C ASN A 63 -5.21 5.41 -11.30
N PRO A 64 -4.14 6.23 -11.43
CA PRO A 64 -2.89 6.02 -10.70
C PRO A 64 -3.02 6.17 -9.17
N ASP A 65 -4.13 6.74 -8.69
CA ASP A 65 -4.40 6.86 -7.25
C ASP A 65 -4.66 5.50 -6.60
N PHE A 66 -5.02 4.50 -7.40
CA PHE A 66 -5.32 3.16 -6.96
C PHE A 66 -4.40 2.13 -7.60
N GLU A 67 -4.18 1.02 -6.89
CA GLU A 67 -3.56 -0.17 -7.46
C GLU A 67 -4.34 -1.41 -7.02
N THR A 68 -4.47 -2.39 -7.91
CA THR A 68 -5.21 -3.61 -7.64
C THR A 68 -4.28 -4.82 -7.70
N ARG A 69 -4.45 -5.77 -6.76
CA ARG A 69 -3.68 -7.02 -6.73
C ARG A 69 -4.56 -8.19 -6.39
N THR A 70 -4.44 -9.27 -7.16
CA THR A 70 -5.10 -10.54 -6.86
C THR A 70 -4.10 -11.50 -6.22
N TYR A 71 -4.43 -11.99 -5.03
CA TYR A 71 -3.71 -13.01 -4.30
C TYR A 71 -4.44 -14.35 -4.41
N ARG A 72 -3.68 -15.42 -4.62
CA ARG A 72 -4.21 -16.79 -4.69
C ARG A 72 -3.85 -17.53 -3.41
N ASN A 73 -4.84 -18.12 -2.75
CA ASN A 73 -4.66 -19.00 -1.61
C ASN A 73 -5.41 -20.32 -1.88
N GLY A 74 -4.68 -21.32 -2.38
CA GLY A 74 -5.26 -22.56 -2.89
C GLY A 74 -6.18 -22.28 -4.09
N ASP A 75 -7.45 -22.64 -3.96
CA ASP A 75 -8.49 -22.40 -4.98
C ASP A 75 -9.25 -21.09 -4.77
N LYS A 76 -8.96 -20.36 -3.69
CA LYS A 76 -9.57 -19.07 -3.40
C LYS A 76 -8.71 -17.93 -3.93
N PHE A 77 -9.38 -16.88 -4.38
CA PHE A 77 -8.76 -15.63 -4.82
C PHE A 77 -9.29 -14.48 -3.97
N THR A 78 -8.36 -13.62 -3.52
CA THR A 78 -8.65 -12.37 -2.83
C THR A 78 -8.09 -11.23 -3.67
N LEU A 79 -8.93 -10.29 -4.07
CA LEU A 79 -8.52 -9.10 -4.81
C LEU A 79 -8.48 -7.93 -3.83
N SER A 80 -7.30 -7.33 -3.64
CA SER A 80 -7.13 -6.13 -2.82
C SER A 80 -6.96 -4.90 -3.71
N ILE A 81 -7.63 -3.80 -3.33
CA ILE A 81 -7.51 -2.48 -3.94
C ILE A 81 -6.86 -1.54 -2.92
N TYR A 82 -5.76 -0.90 -3.32
CA TYR A 82 -4.92 -0.05 -2.49
C TYR A 82 -5.11 1.41 -2.88
N PRO A 83 -5.43 2.32 -1.94
CA PRO A 83 -5.48 3.77 -2.20
C PRO A 83 -4.06 4.34 -2.12
N VAL A 84 -3.27 4.08 -3.17
CA VAL A 84 -1.83 4.34 -3.23
C VAL A 84 -1.49 5.80 -2.96
N GLU A 85 -2.21 6.74 -3.58
CA GLU A 85 -1.90 8.16 -3.41
C GLU A 85 -2.23 8.67 -2.00
N ASN A 86 -3.32 8.19 -1.39
CA ASN A 86 -3.66 8.51 0.00
C ASN A 86 -2.57 8.01 0.97
N ILE A 87 -2.11 6.77 0.79
CA ILE A 87 -1.04 6.19 1.61
C ILE A 87 0.26 7.00 1.47
N LYS A 88 0.64 7.35 0.23
CA LYS A 88 1.84 8.16 -0.06
C LYS A 88 1.75 9.54 0.60
N LYS A 89 0.62 10.23 0.41
CA LYS A 89 0.38 11.55 0.99
C LYS A 89 0.46 11.51 2.50
N PHE A 90 -0.24 10.58 3.13
CA PHE A 90 -0.20 10.38 4.58
C PHE A 90 1.22 10.15 5.11
N ALA A 91 2.00 9.28 4.46
CA ALA A 91 3.38 9.01 4.86
C ALA A 91 4.30 10.23 4.72
N LYS A 92 4.15 11.01 3.64
CA LYS A 92 4.91 12.24 3.40
C LYS A 92 4.56 13.32 4.43
N ASP A 93 3.27 13.51 4.71
CA ASP A 93 2.79 14.48 5.68
C ASP A 93 3.34 14.17 7.09
N LYS A 94 3.29 12.89 7.49
CA LYS A 94 3.87 12.43 8.77
C LYS A 94 5.39 12.58 8.83
N SER A 95 6.08 12.35 7.71
CA SER A 95 7.52 12.57 7.62
C SER A 95 7.87 14.05 7.79
N GLN A 96 7.10 14.95 7.18
CA GLN A 96 7.31 16.39 7.29
C GLN A 96 7.01 16.88 8.72
N GLU A 97 5.90 16.44 9.31
CA GLU A 97 5.53 16.72 10.70
C GLU A 97 6.64 16.29 11.67
N LEU A 98 7.23 15.10 11.47
CA LEU A 98 8.34 14.60 12.27
C LEU A 98 9.58 15.52 12.17
N LEU A 99 9.92 15.99 10.97
CA LEU A 99 11.04 16.91 10.75
C LEU A 99 10.79 18.30 11.36
N ASP A 100 9.57 18.81 11.26
CA ASP A 100 9.19 20.15 11.72
C ASP A 100 9.11 20.22 13.25
N THR A 101 8.54 19.19 13.87
CA THR A 101 8.46 19.05 15.34
C THR A 101 9.81 18.70 15.96
N GLY A 102 10.72 18.12 15.19
CA GLY A 102 12.00 17.60 15.66
C GLY A 102 11.85 16.32 16.49
N THR A 103 10.76 15.57 16.28
CA THR A 103 10.50 14.28 16.94
C THR A 103 11.48 13.24 16.40
N GLU A 104 11.95 12.32 17.26
CA GLU A 104 12.91 11.30 16.83
C GLU A 104 12.21 10.20 16.01
N THR A 105 11.01 9.77 16.39
CA THR A 105 10.27 8.66 15.77
C THR A 105 8.76 8.91 15.71
N CYS A 106 8.10 8.37 14.69
CA CYS A 106 6.64 8.35 14.54
C CYS A 106 6.18 6.99 14.00
N ASP A 107 5.32 6.31 14.74
CA ASP A 107 4.72 5.04 14.32
C ASP A 107 3.46 5.30 13.51
N LEU A 108 3.38 4.69 12.33
CA LEU A 108 2.17 4.70 11.51
C LEU A 108 1.19 3.61 11.97
N PRO A 109 -0.10 3.70 11.60
CA PRO A 109 -1.06 2.64 11.87
C PRO A 109 -0.62 1.27 11.32
N PRO A 110 -1.05 0.15 11.93
CA PRO A 110 -0.78 -1.18 11.39
C PRO A 110 -1.31 -1.36 9.97
N MET A 111 -0.52 -2.01 9.13
CA MET A 111 -0.80 -2.13 7.70
C MET A 111 -0.16 -3.37 7.08
N GLY A 112 -0.73 -3.86 6.00
CA GLY A 112 -0.28 -5.05 5.27
C GLY A 112 1.07 -4.86 4.58
N SER A 113 1.66 -5.98 4.11
CA SER A 113 3.00 -5.94 3.51
C SER A 113 3.11 -5.00 2.31
N TYR A 114 2.06 -4.92 1.50
CA TYR A 114 2.08 -4.07 0.31
C TYR A 114 1.94 -2.58 0.67
N GLU A 115 1.10 -2.25 1.64
CA GLU A 115 0.97 -0.88 2.15
C GLU A 115 2.28 -0.39 2.76
N ARG A 116 2.97 -1.23 3.55
CA ARG A 116 4.32 -0.90 4.07
C ARG A 116 5.31 -0.64 2.94
N TYR A 117 5.27 -1.42 1.87
CA TYR A 117 6.11 -1.19 0.70
C TYR A 117 5.83 0.18 0.05
N ILE A 118 4.55 0.56 -0.11
CA ILE A 118 4.17 1.88 -0.64
C ILE A 118 4.73 3.00 0.25
N VAL A 119 4.61 2.88 1.57
CA VAL A 119 5.14 3.85 2.53
C VAL A 119 6.67 3.97 2.41
N HIS A 120 7.38 2.84 2.44
CA HIS A 120 8.84 2.82 2.31
C HIS A 120 9.29 3.52 1.02
N ALA A 121 8.66 3.18 -0.11
CA ALA A 121 8.95 3.80 -1.41
C ALA A 121 8.61 5.30 -1.44
N ALA A 122 7.53 5.73 -0.77
CA ALA A 122 7.12 7.13 -0.74
C ALA A 122 8.08 8.04 0.04
N VAL A 123 8.71 7.50 1.09
CA VAL A 123 9.54 8.25 2.05
C VAL A 123 11.04 8.12 1.76
N GLN A 124 11.46 7.14 0.95
CA GLN A 124 12.89 6.86 0.70
C GLN A 124 13.70 8.08 0.24
N ASP A 125 13.08 8.98 -0.54
CA ASP A 125 13.72 10.14 -1.14
C ASP A 125 13.67 11.40 -0.24
N ILE A 126 13.01 11.31 0.92
CA ILE A 126 12.92 12.42 1.87
C ILE A 126 14.22 12.50 2.67
N SER A 127 15.02 13.53 2.38
CA SER A 127 16.28 13.78 3.06
C SER A 127 16.08 14.00 4.57
N GLY A 128 16.81 13.23 5.38
CA GLY A 128 16.78 13.35 6.84
C GLY A 128 15.79 12.42 7.53
N VAL A 129 15.13 11.55 6.77
CA VAL A 129 14.21 10.53 7.28
C VAL A 129 14.69 9.14 6.88
N GLU A 130 14.34 8.16 7.69
CA GLU A 130 14.48 6.72 7.44
C GLU A 130 13.20 6.01 7.92
N THR A 131 12.99 4.79 7.44
CA THR A 131 11.81 4.01 7.76
C THR A 131 12.20 2.56 8.07
N ALA A 132 11.51 1.95 9.03
CA ALA A 132 11.69 0.56 9.39
C ALA A 132 10.33 -0.10 9.66
N SER A 133 10.15 -1.36 9.28
CA SER A 133 8.95 -2.12 9.68
C SER A 133 9.13 -2.63 11.12
N GLN A 134 8.17 -2.34 11.99
CA GLN A 134 8.14 -2.78 13.39
C GLN A 134 6.88 -3.61 13.67
N GLY A 135 6.90 -4.39 14.74
CA GLY A 135 5.79 -5.26 15.14
C GLY A 135 5.67 -6.57 14.34
N GLU A 136 4.73 -7.41 14.75
CA GLU A 136 4.49 -8.75 14.19
C GLU A 136 3.01 -8.95 13.86
N GLY A 137 2.72 -9.84 12.91
CA GLY A 137 1.34 -10.21 12.55
C GLY A 137 0.47 -8.99 12.18
N SER A 138 -0.66 -8.85 12.88
CA SER A 138 -1.62 -7.75 12.70
C SER A 138 -1.10 -6.39 13.16
N GLU A 139 -0.17 -6.37 14.11
CA GLU A 139 0.37 -5.14 14.70
C GLU A 139 1.58 -4.60 13.92
N ARG A 140 1.92 -5.26 12.81
CA ARG A 140 3.06 -4.89 11.99
C ARG A 140 2.78 -3.57 11.26
N HIS A 141 3.66 -2.60 11.47
CA HIS A 141 3.53 -1.23 10.98
C HIS A 141 4.86 -0.68 10.47
N VAL A 142 4.85 0.54 9.92
CA VAL A 142 6.07 1.29 9.58
C VAL A 142 6.32 2.35 10.65
N GLN A 143 7.53 2.35 11.19
CA GLN A 143 8.08 3.44 11.99
C GLN A 143 8.92 4.34 11.10
N ILE A 144 8.67 5.64 11.19
CA ILE A 144 9.45 6.69 10.54
C ILE A 144 10.38 7.31 11.60
N SER A 145 11.68 7.42 11.33
CA SER A 145 12.62 8.08 12.23
C SER A 145 13.40 9.19 11.54
N SER A 146 13.72 10.25 12.30
CA SER A 146 14.65 11.27 11.81
C SER A 146 16.06 10.73 11.86
N LYS A 147 16.77 10.80 10.72
CA LYS A 147 18.21 10.60 10.70
C LYS A 147 18.82 11.68 11.58
N LYS A 148 19.24 11.31 12.79
CA LYS A 148 19.95 12.23 13.69
C LYS A 148 21.03 12.89 12.86
N ARG A 149 20.92 14.21 12.66
CA ARG A 149 22.11 15.00 12.30
C ARG A 149 23.01 14.94 13.52
N PHE A 150 23.82 13.87 13.61
CA PHE A 150 24.99 13.77 14.46
C PHE A 150 25.72 15.11 14.32
N GLY A 151 25.55 16.00 15.30
CA GLY A 151 26.02 17.38 15.19
C GLY A 151 25.08 18.47 15.72
N ARG A 152 23.74 18.35 15.67
CA ARG A 152 22.85 19.38 16.27
C ARG A 152 22.79 19.29 17.80
N GLY A 153 22.68 18.07 18.33
CA GLY A 153 22.83 17.81 19.77
C GLY A 153 24.23 18.14 20.26
N LEU A 154 25.26 17.72 19.51
CA LEU A 154 26.67 18.03 19.81
C LEU A 154 26.96 19.54 19.76
N LYS A 155 26.43 20.30 18.80
CA LYS A 155 26.54 21.76 18.77
C LYS A 155 25.86 22.43 19.96
N LYS A 156 24.69 21.94 20.40
CA LYS A 156 24.02 22.45 21.62
C LYS A 156 24.86 22.16 22.87
N ILE A 157 25.45 20.98 22.97
CA ILE A 157 26.32 20.57 24.08
C ILE A 157 27.63 21.39 24.07
N VAL A 158 28.32 21.51 22.93
CA VAL A 158 29.55 22.29 22.78
C VAL A 158 29.31 23.78 23.06
N LYS A 159 28.17 24.35 22.65
CA LYS A 159 27.80 25.73 22.99
C LYS A 159 27.62 25.90 24.51
N ARG A 160 27.03 24.91 25.19
CA ARG A 160 26.92 24.91 26.66
C ARG A 160 28.28 24.84 27.35
N ILE A 161 29.21 24.03 26.82
CA ILE A 161 30.55 23.85 27.42
C ILE A 161 31.42 25.10 27.23
N LYS A 162 31.32 25.81 26.09
CA LYS A 162 32.07 27.05 25.83
C LYS A 162 31.55 28.30 26.56
N LEU A 163 30.48 28.17 27.34
CA LEU A 163 29.86 29.26 28.12
C LEU A 163 30.20 29.16 29.62
N PHE A 164 31.00 28.17 30.01
CA PHE A 164 31.68 28.07 31.30
C PHE A 164 33.19 28.22 31.07
#